data_AF-A0A381WNZ4-F1
#
_entry.id   AF-A0A381WNZ4-F1
#
_cell.length_a   1.000
_cell.length_b   1.000
_cell.length_c   1.000
_cell.angle_alpha   90.00
_cell.angle_beta   90.00
_cell.angle_gamma   90.00
#
_symmetry.space_group_name_H-M   'P 1'
#
loop_
_entity.id
_entity.type
_entity.pdbx_description
1 polymer ?
#
loop_
_entity_poly.entity_id
_entity_poly.type
_entity_poly.pdbx_seq_one_letter_code
_entity_poly.pdbx_strand_id
1 'polypeptide(L)'
;VACGGEAPEPDTTASDATPAGSLTVAETPTRAQASDGRYISWKEHIIDDLEIGGVAIAGSDGLSVADLDLDGHLDIVSVHESDTTYDGVADGHVRLAFGSDDPDGWELATLGEGAEVGAPEDAAIVDMNDDGYPDIVVACELAHLIYFQNPGAEARTAVWERVIPTATKDRGSYIRVWTADFNQDGRPEVVAPNKGGQNP
;
A
#
# COMPACT_ATOMS: atom_id res chain seq x y z
N VAL A 1 -30.10 43.47 -47.00
CA VAL A 1 -28.94 42.56 -47.21
C VAL A 1 -27.86 43.07 -46.26
N ALA A 2 -27.40 42.40 -45.20
CA ALA A 2 -27.45 41.03 -44.68
C ALA A 2 -27.55 41.15 -43.13
N CYS A 3 -28.46 40.45 -42.46
CA CYS A 3 -28.31 39.13 -41.81
C CYS A 3 -27.30 39.12 -40.65
N GLY A 4 -27.85 39.18 -39.43
CA GLY A 4 -27.17 38.80 -38.21
C GLY A 4 -27.15 37.28 -38.02
N GLY A 5 -26.14 36.81 -37.31
CA GLY A 5 -25.96 35.43 -36.88
C GLY A 5 -24.87 35.41 -35.81
N GLU A 6 -25.32 35.27 -34.57
CA GLU A 6 -24.49 35.07 -33.38
C GLU A 6 -23.98 33.61 -33.41
N ALA A 7 -22.68 33.41 -33.21
CA ALA A 7 -22.10 32.07 -33.10
C ALA A 7 -22.48 31.48 -31.73
N PRO A 8 -22.94 30.21 -31.65
CA PRO A 8 -23.20 29.59 -30.36
C PRO A 8 -21.87 29.25 -29.66
N GLU A 9 -21.81 29.51 -28.35
CA GLU A 9 -20.72 29.11 -27.47
C GLU A 9 -20.61 27.58 -27.37
N PRO A 10 -19.41 27.02 -27.16
CA PRO A 10 -19.24 25.59 -26.97
C PRO A 10 -19.83 25.16 -25.63
N ASP A 11 -20.81 24.25 -25.72
CA ASP A 11 -21.44 23.54 -24.60
C ASP A 11 -20.39 22.68 -23.87
N THR A 12 -19.95 23.13 -22.70
CA THR A 12 -19.08 22.37 -21.80
C THR A 12 -19.92 21.40 -20.97
N THR A 13 -20.35 20.31 -21.59
CA THR A 13 -20.88 19.13 -20.90
C THR A 13 -20.17 17.87 -21.43
N ALA A 14 -18.84 17.82 -21.28
CA ALA A 14 -18.10 16.58 -21.38
C ALA A 14 -18.34 15.77 -20.10
N SER A 15 -19.39 14.96 -20.12
CA SER A 15 -19.58 13.83 -19.22
C SER A 15 -18.38 12.90 -19.37
N ASP A 16 -17.58 12.79 -18.32
CA ASP A 16 -16.44 11.87 -18.22
C ASP A 16 -16.90 10.41 -17.99
N ALA A 17 -17.84 9.97 -18.83
CA ALA A 17 -18.34 8.61 -18.80
C ALA A 17 -17.48 7.77 -19.74
N THR A 18 -16.70 6.85 -19.17
CA THR A 18 -16.02 5.79 -19.90
C THR A 18 -16.99 5.14 -20.89
N PRO A 19 -16.68 5.05 -22.19
CA PRO A 19 -17.60 4.46 -23.14
C PRO A 19 -17.85 3.00 -22.77
N ALA A 20 -19.12 2.64 -22.59
CA ALA A 20 -19.54 1.26 -22.44
C ALA A 20 -19.03 0.44 -23.64
N GLY A 21 -18.03 -0.40 -23.41
CA GLY A 21 -17.45 -1.28 -24.43
C GLY A 21 -15.93 -1.41 -24.48
N SER A 22 -15.16 -0.68 -23.66
CA SER A 22 -13.74 -1.02 -23.48
C SER A 22 -13.60 -2.17 -22.48
N LEU A 23 -13.11 -3.32 -22.95
CA LEU A 23 -12.69 -4.42 -22.08
C LEU A 23 -11.64 -3.90 -21.09
N THR A 24 -11.68 -4.36 -19.84
CA THR A 24 -10.59 -4.06 -18.89
C THR A 24 -9.25 -4.60 -19.41
N VAL A 25 -8.14 -4.21 -18.79
CA VAL A 25 -6.83 -4.81 -19.11
C VAL A 25 -6.87 -6.32 -18.93
N ALA A 26 -7.58 -6.82 -17.91
CA ALA A 26 -7.76 -8.25 -17.64
C ALA A 26 -8.63 -8.96 -18.70
N GLU A 27 -9.60 -8.26 -19.28
CA GLU A 27 -10.51 -8.83 -20.28
C GLU A 27 -9.99 -8.67 -21.72
N THR A 28 -9.00 -7.80 -21.94
CA THR A 28 -8.42 -7.53 -23.27
C THR A 28 -7.51 -8.68 -23.71
N PRO A 29 -7.80 -9.38 -24.83
CA PRO A 29 -6.96 -10.46 -25.30
C PRO A 29 -5.55 -9.96 -25.64
N THR A 30 -4.56 -10.57 -25.00
CA THR A 30 -3.15 -10.29 -25.27
C THR A 30 -2.75 -10.64 -26.71
N ARG A 31 -1.74 -9.94 -27.22
CA ARG A 31 -1.03 -10.36 -28.44
C ARG A 31 0.36 -10.95 -28.11
N ALA A 32 0.77 -10.90 -26.85
CA ALA A 32 2.02 -11.49 -26.40
C ALA A 32 1.91 -13.01 -26.39
N GLN A 33 2.94 -13.68 -26.89
CA GLN A 33 3.05 -15.12 -26.88
C GLN A 33 4.33 -15.54 -26.14
N ALA A 34 4.25 -16.61 -25.38
CA ALA A 34 5.42 -17.30 -24.84
C ALA A 34 6.23 -17.96 -25.97
N SER A 35 7.45 -18.37 -25.66
CA SER A 35 8.36 -19.02 -26.63
C SER A 35 7.82 -20.33 -27.22
N ASP A 36 6.80 -20.93 -26.60
CA ASP A 36 6.08 -22.12 -27.06
C ASP A 36 4.82 -21.81 -27.90
N GLY A 37 4.54 -20.53 -28.19
CA GLY A 37 3.41 -20.09 -29.01
C GLY A 37 2.08 -19.93 -28.27
N ARG A 38 2.01 -20.18 -26.95
CA ARG A 38 0.81 -19.88 -26.14
C ARG A 38 0.67 -18.39 -25.88
N TYR A 39 -0.56 -17.88 -25.86
CA TYR A 39 -0.85 -16.48 -25.50
C TYR A 39 -0.70 -16.24 -24.00
N ILE A 40 -0.18 -15.07 -23.62
CA ILE A 40 0.02 -14.63 -22.22
C ILE A 40 -1.13 -13.71 -21.78
N SER A 41 -2.14 -14.24 -21.10
CA SER A 41 -3.25 -13.43 -20.55
C SER A 41 -2.98 -12.98 -19.12
N TRP A 42 -3.61 -11.89 -18.72
CA TRP A 42 -3.64 -11.40 -17.34
C TRP A 42 -5.06 -11.54 -16.80
N LYS A 43 -5.19 -11.90 -15.52
CA LYS A 43 -6.46 -11.84 -14.79
C LYS A 43 -6.23 -10.90 -13.61
N GLU A 44 -7.10 -9.93 -13.45
CA GLU A 44 -7.12 -9.08 -12.27
C GLU A 44 -7.76 -9.85 -11.10
N HIS A 45 -7.15 -9.70 -9.94
CA HIS A 45 -7.65 -10.22 -8.67
C HIS A 45 -7.58 -9.08 -7.66
N ILE A 46 -8.72 -8.68 -7.12
CA ILE A 46 -8.81 -7.61 -6.10
C ILE A 46 -8.77 -8.29 -4.74
N ILE A 47 -7.74 -7.98 -3.95
CA ILE A 47 -7.52 -8.55 -2.61
C ILE A 47 -8.22 -7.72 -1.53
N ASP A 48 -8.13 -6.39 -1.64
CA ASP A 48 -8.70 -5.45 -0.67
C ASP A 48 -9.23 -4.22 -1.42
N ASP A 49 -10.41 -3.77 -1.02
CA ASP A 49 -11.05 -2.52 -1.39
C ASP A 49 -12.19 -2.22 -0.39
N LEU A 50 -12.95 -1.15 -0.62
CA LEU A 50 -14.07 -0.81 0.24
C LEU A 50 -15.17 -1.90 0.27
N GLU A 51 -15.41 -2.61 -0.83
CA GLU A 51 -16.46 -3.63 -0.91
C GLU A 51 -16.04 -4.93 -0.18
N ILE A 52 -14.77 -5.30 -0.27
CA ILE A 52 -14.21 -6.54 0.29
C ILE A 52 -13.80 -6.33 1.75
N GLY A 53 -12.94 -5.34 2.00
CA GLY A 53 -12.32 -5.11 3.31
C GLY A 53 -13.05 -4.12 4.20
N GLY A 54 -14.09 -3.45 3.69
CA GLY A 54 -14.91 -2.49 4.44
C GLY A 54 -14.19 -1.18 4.80
N VAL A 55 -12.96 -0.98 4.33
CA VAL A 55 -12.14 0.20 4.60
C VAL A 55 -11.90 0.95 3.29
N ALA A 56 -12.17 2.25 3.29
CA ALA A 56 -11.91 3.10 2.15
C ALA A 56 -10.40 3.39 2.06
N ILE A 57 -9.70 2.54 1.32
CA ILE A 57 -8.27 2.68 1.05
C ILE A 57 -8.03 3.31 -0.33
N ALA A 58 -7.04 4.18 -0.41
CA ALA A 58 -6.63 4.88 -1.62
C ALA A 58 -5.16 5.32 -1.50
N GLY A 59 -4.53 5.64 -2.65
CA GLY A 59 -3.16 6.11 -2.68
C GLY A 59 -2.16 5.03 -2.25
N SER A 60 -2.18 3.86 -2.89
CA SER A 60 -1.21 2.81 -2.54
C SER A 60 0.13 3.06 -3.23
N ASP A 61 1.17 3.27 -2.41
CA ASP A 61 2.52 3.59 -2.89
C ASP A 61 3.53 2.43 -2.71
N GLY A 62 3.23 1.51 -1.78
CA GLY A 62 4.11 0.42 -1.43
C GLY A 62 3.37 -0.84 -0.98
N LEU A 63 4.02 -1.98 -1.22
CA LEU A 63 3.64 -3.26 -0.62
C LEU A 63 4.88 -4.10 -0.33
N SER A 64 4.77 -4.96 0.66
CA SER A 64 5.75 -6.00 1.00
C SER A 64 5.04 -7.33 1.23
N VAL A 65 5.76 -8.42 0.98
CA VAL A 65 5.20 -9.78 0.99
C VAL A 65 6.07 -10.69 1.85
N ALA A 66 5.46 -11.38 2.80
CA ALA A 66 6.09 -12.38 3.66
C ALA A 66 5.02 -13.29 4.27
N ASP A 67 5.43 -14.47 4.73
CA ASP A 67 4.59 -15.34 5.57
C ASP A 67 4.66 -14.80 7.01
N LEU A 68 3.65 -14.02 7.43
CA LEU A 68 3.68 -13.27 8.69
C LEU A 68 3.33 -14.14 9.89
N ASP A 69 2.46 -15.12 9.72
CA ASP A 69 2.01 -16.01 10.80
C ASP A 69 2.66 -17.42 10.74
N LEU A 70 3.53 -17.65 9.76
CA LEU A 70 4.27 -18.89 9.52
C LEU A 70 3.36 -20.08 9.18
N ASP A 71 2.23 -19.81 8.52
CA ASP A 71 1.30 -20.85 8.09
C ASP A 71 1.67 -21.49 6.74
N GLY A 72 2.68 -20.95 6.05
CA GLY A 72 3.18 -21.42 4.76
C GLY A 72 2.55 -20.71 3.55
N HIS A 73 1.65 -19.76 3.78
CA HIS A 73 1.09 -18.87 2.77
C HIS A 73 1.77 -17.49 2.84
N LEU A 74 1.88 -16.84 1.69
CA LEU A 74 2.42 -15.48 1.65
C LEU A 74 1.30 -14.48 1.93
N ASP A 75 1.58 -13.56 2.85
CA ASP A 75 0.72 -12.44 3.20
C ASP A 75 1.24 -11.16 2.56
N ILE A 76 0.38 -10.15 2.51
CA ILE A 76 0.69 -8.84 1.94
C ILE A 76 0.50 -7.77 3.01
N VAL A 77 1.54 -6.94 3.18
CA VAL A 77 1.44 -5.64 3.85
C VAL A 77 1.33 -4.60 2.76
N SER A 78 0.25 -3.80 2.76
CA SER A 78 0.08 -2.69 1.82
C SER A 78 -0.10 -1.38 2.58
N VAL A 79 0.48 -0.31 2.05
CA VAL A 79 0.37 1.03 2.60
C VAL A 79 -0.44 1.91 1.65
N HIS A 80 -1.24 2.80 2.25
CA HIS A 80 -2.22 3.63 1.58
C HIS A 80 -2.18 5.03 2.20
N GLU A 81 -1.78 6.05 1.44
CA GLU A 81 -1.72 7.44 1.92
C GLU A 81 -3.10 8.05 2.21
N SER A 82 -4.18 7.34 1.85
CA SER A 82 -5.57 7.82 1.94
C SER A 82 -5.83 9.10 1.14
N ASP A 83 -4.87 9.52 0.31
CA ASP A 83 -4.94 10.78 -0.40
C ASP A 83 -5.43 10.58 -1.85
N THR A 84 -6.37 11.42 -2.24
CA THR A 84 -6.71 11.64 -3.65
C THR A 84 -6.34 13.06 -4.11
N THR A 85 -5.92 13.91 -3.16
CA THR A 85 -5.61 15.34 -3.28
C THR A 85 -4.63 15.81 -2.19
N TYR A 86 -3.36 16.03 -2.52
CA TYR A 86 -2.31 16.50 -1.60
C TYR A 86 -2.72 17.69 -0.70
N ASP A 87 -3.23 17.41 0.50
CA ASP A 87 -3.80 18.38 1.44
C ASP A 87 -2.97 18.52 2.73
N GLY A 88 -1.95 17.66 2.89
CA GLY A 88 -1.05 17.65 4.03
C GLY A 88 -1.67 17.14 5.32
N VAL A 89 -2.83 16.50 5.27
CA VAL A 89 -3.44 15.83 6.42
C VAL A 89 -2.72 14.50 6.64
N ALA A 90 -2.18 14.32 7.84
CA ALA A 90 -1.63 13.03 8.26
C ALA A 90 -2.76 12.03 8.49
N ASP A 91 -3.14 11.32 7.43
CA ASP A 91 -4.09 10.21 7.41
C ASP A 91 -3.50 9.09 6.55
N GLY A 92 -4.01 7.88 6.68
CA GLY A 92 -3.45 6.72 5.99
C GLY A 92 -3.93 5.40 6.54
N HIS A 93 -3.66 4.32 5.82
CA HIS A 93 -3.88 2.96 6.27
C HIS A 93 -2.67 2.08 5.99
N VAL A 94 -2.34 1.22 6.95
CA VAL A 94 -1.49 0.05 6.73
C VAL A 94 -2.37 -1.18 6.86
N ARG A 95 -2.46 -1.94 5.78
CA ARG A 95 -3.39 -3.08 5.64
C ARG A 95 -2.60 -4.38 5.57
N LEU A 96 -3.15 -5.41 6.21
CA LEU A 96 -2.69 -6.78 6.12
C LEU A 96 -3.71 -7.58 5.33
N ALA A 97 -3.22 -8.39 4.39
CA ALA A 97 -3.99 -9.42 3.73
C ALA A 97 -3.29 -10.75 3.93
N PHE A 98 -3.86 -11.59 4.80
CA PHE A 98 -3.33 -12.91 5.08
C PHE A 98 -3.79 -13.91 4.04
N GLY A 99 -2.82 -14.64 3.48
CA GLY A 99 -3.05 -15.66 2.46
C GLY A 99 -3.72 -16.91 3.03
N SER A 100 -4.14 -17.79 2.11
CA SER A 100 -4.66 -19.11 2.45
C SER A 100 -4.44 -20.11 1.30
N ASP A 101 -4.88 -21.35 1.50
CA ASP A 101 -4.96 -22.37 0.45
C ASP A 101 -5.89 -21.97 -0.72
N ASP A 102 -6.85 -21.07 -0.47
CA ASP A 102 -7.68 -20.49 -1.50
C ASP A 102 -7.00 -19.22 -2.05
N PRO A 103 -6.51 -19.20 -3.30
CA PRO A 103 -5.89 -18.02 -3.88
C PRO A 103 -6.86 -16.84 -4.02
N ASP A 104 -8.17 -17.09 -3.91
CA ASP A 104 -9.19 -16.06 -3.89
C ASP A 104 -9.69 -15.72 -2.46
N GLY A 105 -9.18 -16.39 -1.43
CA GLY A 105 -9.58 -16.21 -0.03
C GLY A 105 -8.51 -15.53 0.81
N TRP A 106 -8.74 -14.27 1.17
CA TRP A 106 -7.85 -13.45 1.98
C TRP A 106 -8.53 -13.01 3.27
N GLU A 107 -7.80 -13.03 4.39
CA GLU A 107 -8.26 -12.43 5.65
C GLU A 107 -7.63 -11.04 5.81
N LEU A 108 -8.47 -10.03 5.96
CA LEU A 108 -8.04 -8.63 5.93
C LEU A 108 -8.05 -8.02 7.33
N ALA A 109 -7.01 -7.24 7.64
CA ALA A 109 -6.90 -6.48 8.88
C ALA A 109 -6.28 -5.10 8.69
N THR A 110 -6.63 -4.14 9.54
CA THR A 110 -5.93 -2.86 9.67
C THR A 110 -4.84 -2.98 10.72
N LEU A 111 -3.58 -2.80 10.32
CA LEU A 111 -2.45 -2.78 11.24
C LEU A 111 -2.32 -1.42 11.95
N GLY A 112 -2.53 -0.34 11.20
CA GLY A 112 -2.56 1.04 11.69
C GLY A 112 -3.36 1.95 10.76
N GLU A 113 -3.92 3.02 11.32
CA GLU A 113 -4.74 3.98 10.58
C GLU A 113 -4.62 5.41 11.11
N GLY A 114 -4.96 6.40 10.28
CA GLY A 114 -4.97 7.80 10.70
C GLY A 114 -3.57 8.39 10.89
N ALA A 115 -3.50 9.37 11.79
CA ALA A 115 -2.28 10.16 12.00
C ALA A 115 -1.08 9.38 12.58
N GLU A 116 -1.29 8.18 13.15
CA GLU A 116 -0.15 7.34 13.58
C GLU A 116 0.61 6.75 12.38
N VAL A 117 -0.03 6.64 11.22
CA VAL A 117 0.57 6.14 9.97
C VAL A 117 0.34 7.15 8.84
N GLY A 118 0.42 8.45 9.13
CA GLY A 118 0.08 9.50 8.17
C GLY A 118 0.91 9.46 6.88
N ALA A 119 0.24 9.28 5.75
CA ALA A 119 0.81 9.06 4.42
C ALA A 119 1.88 7.94 4.41
N PRO A 120 1.52 6.68 4.69
CA PRO A 120 2.48 5.60 4.69
C PRO A 120 2.84 5.23 3.25
N GLU A 121 4.14 5.10 3.00
CA GLU A 121 4.73 5.11 1.65
C GLU A 121 5.48 3.82 1.32
N ASP A 122 6.01 3.16 2.35
CA ASP A 122 6.75 1.92 2.21
C ASP A 122 6.74 1.12 3.50
N ALA A 123 6.94 -0.19 3.38
CA ALA A 123 7.02 -1.10 4.52
C ALA A 123 8.17 -2.09 4.31
N ALA A 124 8.96 -2.31 5.35
CA ALA A 124 9.98 -3.36 5.42
C ALA A 124 9.55 -4.44 6.41
N ILE A 125 9.80 -5.70 6.05
CA ILE A 125 9.46 -6.87 6.84
C ILE A 125 10.75 -7.56 7.27
N VAL A 126 10.94 -7.77 8.58
CA VAL A 126 12.07 -8.52 9.14
C VAL A 126 11.77 -8.93 10.58
N ASP A 127 12.26 -10.07 11.03
CA ASP A 127 12.29 -10.41 12.46
C ASP A 127 13.27 -9.48 13.18
N MET A 128 12.76 -8.44 13.83
CA MET A 128 13.57 -7.38 14.46
C MET A 128 13.96 -7.75 15.88
N ASN A 129 13.16 -8.58 16.55
CA ASN A 129 13.30 -8.93 17.96
C ASN A 129 13.90 -10.33 18.20
N ASP A 130 14.19 -11.09 17.13
CA ASP A 130 14.75 -12.45 17.12
C ASP A 130 13.83 -13.48 17.81
N ASP A 131 12.50 -13.31 17.65
CA ASP A 131 11.50 -14.24 18.19
C ASP A 131 11.02 -15.30 17.18
N GLY A 132 11.47 -15.20 15.92
CA GLY A 132 11.15 -16.09 14.82
C GLY A 132 9.97 -15.63 13.97
N TYR A 133 9.22 -14.60 14.36
CA TYR A 133 8.14 -14.03 13.58
C TYR A 133 8.58 -12.71 12.93
N PRO A 134 8.25 -12.47 11.65
CA PRO A 134 8.63 -11.24 10.99
C PRO A 134 7.81 -10.06 11.49
N ASP A 135 8.49 -9.01 11.92
CA ASP A 135 7.91 -7.72 12.28
C ASP A 135 7.81 -6.78 11.08
N ILE A 136 7.14 -5.64 11.25
CA ILE A 136 6.92 -4.65 10.19
C ILE A 136 7.45 -3.28 10.63
N VAL A 137 8.19 -2.61 9.76
CA VAL A 137 8.55 -1.19 9.90
C VAL A 137 7.95 -0.41 8.73
N VAL A 138 7.23 0.67 9.01
CA VAL A 138 6.58 1.50 8.00
C VAL A 138 7.23 2.88 7.96
N ALA A 139 7.45 3.40 6.74
CA ALA A 139 7.84 4.78 6.49
C ALA A 139 6.59 5.63 6.22
N CYS A 140 6.39 6.69 7.00
CA CYS A 140 5.26 7.60 6.87
C CYS A 140 5.73 9.00 6.45
N GLU A 141 5.26 9.49 5.30
CA GLU A 141 5.70 10.75 4.67
C GLU A 141 5.38 11.95 5.55
N LEU A 142 4.20 11.97 6.15
CA LEU A 142 3.72 13.11 6.94
C LEU A 142 3.91 12.90 8.45
N ALA A 143 4.69 11.88 8.85
CA ALA A 143 4.83 11.51 10.26
C ALA A 143 6.25 11.07 10.66
N HIS A 144 6.51 9.76 10.67
CA HIS A 144 7.69 9.14 11.29
C HIS A 144 7.96 7.75 10.70
N LEU A 145 8.95 7.04 11.22
CA LEU A 145 8.98 5.58 11.10
C LEU A 145 8.22 4.97 12.26
N ILE A 146 7.42 3.94 12.01
CA ILE A 146 6.73 3.17 13.05
C ILE A 146 7.07 1.69 12.92
N TYR A 147 7.38 1.06 14.04
CA TYR A 147 7.61 -0.38 14.16
C TYR A 147 6.36 -1.04 14.74
N PHE A 148 5.93 -2.14 14.15
CA PHE A 148 4.87 -3.02 14.63
C PHE A 148 5.47 -4.40 14.92
N GLN A 149 5.34 -4.83 16.17
CA GLN A 149 5.78 -6.14 16.62
C GLN A 149 4.72 -7.18 16.32
N ASN A 150 5.11 -8.23 15.62
CA ASN A 150 4.27 -9.36 15.31
C ASN A 150 3.98 -10.16 16.61
N PRO A 151 2.71 -10.39 16.97
CA PRO A 151 2.34 -11.15 18.17
C PRO A 151 2.47 -12.68 17.99
N GLY A 152 3.06 -13.12 16.88
CA GLY A 152 3.31 -14.52 16.55
C GLY A 152 2.09 -15.19 15.92
N ALA A 153 1.76 -16.41 16.36
CA ALA A 153 0.63 -17.17 15.82
C ALA A 153 -0.74 -16.46 15.93
N GLU A 154 -0.84 -15.41 16.75
CA GLU A 154 -2.06 -14.59 16.90
C GLU A 154 -2.07 -13.37 15.97
N ALA A 155 -1.16 -13.27 15.00
CA ALA A 155 -0.98 -12.14 14.08
C ALA A 155 -2.29 -11.64 13.43
N ARG A 156 -3.20 -12.57 13.12
CA ARG A 156 -4.50 -12.31 12.48
C ARG A 156 -5.52 -11.63 13.40
N THR A 157 -5.43 -11.84 14.72
CA THR A 157 -6.50 -11.44 15.67
C THR A 157 -6.05 -10.49 16.76
N ALA A 158 -4.77 -10.52 17.12
CA ALA A 158 -4.22 -9.67 18.16
C ALA A 158 -3.88 -8.28 17.64
N VAL A 159 -3.95 -7.29 18.53
CA VAL A 159 -3.42 -5.94 18.25
C VAL A 159 -1.90 -6.00 18.37
N TRP A 160 -1.21 -5.65 17.28
CA TRP A 160 0.25 -5.62 17.26
C TRP A 160 0.75 -4.46 18.14
N GLU A 161 1.66 -4.77 19.07
CA GLU A 161 2.37 -3.75 19.82
C GLU A 161 3.17 -2.89 18.85
N ARG A 162 3.31 -1.60 19.13
CA ARG A 162 3.94 -0.66 18.21
C ARG A 162 4.73 0.42 18.91
N VAL A 163 5.81 0.85 18.27
CA VAL A 163 6.71 1.86 18.77
C VAL A 163 7.04 2.86 17.67
N ILE A 164 6.97 4.14 18.02
CA ILE A 164 7.48 5.24 17.20
C ILE A 164 8.87 5.60 17.74
N PRO A 165 9.97 5.27 17.05
CA PRO A 165 11.30 5.63 17.51
C PRO A 165 11.42 7.14 17.66
N THR A 166 11.79 7.61 18.85
CA THR A 166 11.85 9.06 19.13
C THR A 166 12.82 9.81 18.21
N ALA A 167 13.80 9.10 17.65
CA ALA A 167 14.75 9.65 16.70
C ALA A 167 14.13 10.04 15.34
N THR A 168 12.96 9.50 14.99
CA THR A 168 12.32 9.71 13.68
C THR A 168 11.18 10.72 13.74
N LYS A 169 10.58 10.90 14.92
CA LYS A 169 9.45 11.81 15.15
C LYS A 169 9.81 13.27 14.92
N ASP A 170 8.97 13.98 14.18
CA ASP A 170 9.12 15.41 13.85
C ASP A 170 10.45 15.75 13.15
N ARG A 171 11.00 14.78 12.40
CA ARG A 171 12.32 14.90 11.76
C ARG A 171 12.29 14.92 10.24
N GLY A 172 11.12 15.05 9.62
CA GLY A 172 10.95 15.17 8.17
C GLY A 172 10.09 14.07 7.59
N SER A 173 10.20 13.90 6.27
CA SER A 173 9.36 13.00 5.47
C SER A 173 10.12 11.71 5.13
N TYR A 174 9.53 10.57 5.52
CA TYR A 174 10.06 9.24 5.25
C TYR A 174 9.23 8.58 4.15
N ILE A 175 9.87 8.26 3.04
CA ILE A 175 9.20 7.69 1.87
C ILE A 175 9.62 6.24 1.60
N ARG A 176 10.76 5.79 2.11
CA ARG A 176 11.22 4.41 1.89
C ARG A 176 11.83 3.86 3.17
N VAL A 177 11.84 2.55 3.30
CA VAL A 177 12.48 1.88 4.44
C VAL A 177 13.05 0.53 4.01
N TRP A 178 14.24 0.23 4.50
CA TRP A 178 14.92 -1.05 4.32
C TRP A 178 15.47 -1.55 5.63
N THR A 179 15.61 -2.88 5.72
CA THR A 179 16.23 -3.56 6.84
C THR A 179 17.34 -4.48 6.36
N ALA A 180 18.43 -4.54 7.12
CA ALA A 180 19.48 -5.53 6.96
C ALA A 180 20.36 -5.54 8.21
N ASP A 181 20.99 -6.67 8.51
CA ASP A 181 22.08 -6.72 9.48
C ASP A 181 23.39 -6.27 8.78
N PHE A 182 23.68 -4.98 8.87
CA PHE A 182 24.84 -4.37 8.21
C PHE A 182 26.14 -4.65 8.96
N ASN A 183 26.05 -4.90 10.27
CA ASN A 183 27.21 -5.04 11.15
C ASN A 183 27.55 -6.52 11.47
N GLN A 184 26.69 -7.46 11.06
CA GLN A 184 26.78 -8.90 11.26
C GLN A 184 26.68 -9.35 12.73
N ASP A 185 25.92 -8.65 13.56
CA ASP A 185 25.69 -9.03 14.97
C ASP A 185 24.42 -9.86 15.20
N GLY A 186 23.68 -10.17 14.13
CA GLY A 186 22.42 -10.91 14.17
C GLY A 186 21.21 -10.05 14.50
N ARG A 187 21.35 -8.73 14.66
CA ARG A 187 20.23 -7.80 14.79
C ARG A 187 20.09 -6.95 13.53
N PRO A 188 18.94 -7.00 12.84
CA PRO A 188 18.72 -6.11 11.71
C PRO A 188 18.75 -4.64 12.14
N GLU A 189 19.32 -3.78 11.30
CA GLU A 189 19.14 -2.34 11.41
C GLU A 189 18.16 -1.82 10.36
N VAL A 190 17.54 -0.67 10.70
CA VAL A 190 16.64 0.07 9.81
C VAL A 190 17.40 1.21 9.13
N VAL A 191 17.26 1.31 7.81
CA VAL A 191 17.73 2.45 7.01
C VAL A 191 16.55 3.07 6.29
N ALA A 192 16.36 4.38 6.49
CA ALA A 192 15.30 5.12 5.82
C ALA A 192 15.84 6.46 5.30
N PRO A 193 15.67 6.77 4.01
CA PRO A 193 15.91 8.11 3.49
C PRO A 193 14.86 9.05 4.02
N ASN A 194 15.29 10.27 4.35
CA ASN A 194 14.45 11.33 4.82
C ASN A 194 14.58 12.52 3.86
N LYS A 195 13.45 12.96 3.29
CA LYS A 195 13.36 14.05 2.29
C LYS A 195 13.60 15.44 2.90
N GLY A 196 13.74 15.53 4.22
CA GLY A 196 13.77 16.76 5.00
C GLY A 196 12.37 17.16 5.45
N GLY A 197 12.22 18.40 5.93
CA GLY A 197 10.90 18.94 6.26
C GLY A 197 10.02 19.06 5.01
N GLN A 198 8.76 18.67 5.13
CA GLN A 198 7.69 19.14 4.26
C GLN A 198 7.61 20.65 4.45
N ASN A 199 8.14 21.44 3.51
CA ASN A 199 7.95 22.89 3.58
C ASN A 199 6.48 23.18 3.22
N PRO A 200 5.76 23.98 4.03
CA PRO A 200 4.41 24.44 3.69
C PRO A 200 4.40 25.34 2.44
#